data_AF-A0AAW1VPA9-F1
#
_entry.id   AF-A0AAW1VPA9-F1
#
_cell.length_a   1.000
_cell.length_b   1.000
_cell.length_c   1.000
_cell.angle_alpha   90.00
_cell.angle_beta   90.00
_cell.angle_gamma   90.00
#
_symmetry.space_group_name_H-M   'P 1'
#
loop_
_entity.id
_entity.type
_entity.pdbx_description
1 polymer ?
#
loop_
_entity_poly.entity_id
_entity_poly.type
_entity_poly.pdbx_seq_one_letter_code
_entity_poly.pdbx_strand_id
1 'polypeptide(L)'
;MAETKRYGLGNQLDIEQILLEAKHRWLRPAEICEILQNYKRFHISSEPATTPPGGSLFLFDRKVLRYFRKDGHNWRKKKDGKTVKEAHERLKAGSVDVLHCYYAHGEENENFQRRSYWMLEE
;
A
#
# COMPACT_ATOMS: atom_id res chain seq x y z
N MET A 1 -14.50 -1.26 -25.02
CA MET A 1 -13.42 -2.22 -24.76
C MET A 1 -12.26 -1.40 -24.22
N ALA A 2 -11.97 -1.47 -22.92
CA ALA A 2 -10.94 -0.65 -22.29
C ALA A 2 -9.58 -1.35 -22.45
N GLU A 3 -8.72 -0.80 -23.30
CA GLU A 3 -7.36 -1.30 -23.50
C GLU A 3 -6.53 -1.04 -22.24
N THR A 4 -6.19 -2.11 -21.52
CA THR A 4 -5.26 -2.08 -20.41
C THR A 4 -3.88 -1.73 -20.96
N LYS A 5 -3.50 -0.44 -20.94
CA LYS A 5 -2.14 0.00 -21.26
C LYS A 5 -1.17 -0.67 -20.30
N ARG A 6 -0.50 -1.73 -20.77
CA ARG A 6 0.64 -2.35 -20.10
C ARG A 6 1.79 -1.35 -20.14
N TYR A 7 1.99 -0.61 -19.06
CA TYR A 7 3.08 0.33 -18.92
C TYR A 7 4.42 -0.43 -18.94
N GLY A 8 5.11 -0.43 -20.09
CA GLY A 8 6.52 -0.83 -20.25
C GLY A 8 6.82 -2.30 -19.95
N LEU A 9 6.94 -3.12 -20.99
CA LEU A 9 7.50 -4.47 -20.90
C LEU A 9 8.94 -4.42 -20.38
N GLY A 10 9.14 -4.87 -19.14
CA GLY A 10 10.44 -5.20 -18.56
C GLY A 10 10.24 -6.29 -17.52
N ASN A 11 10.11 -7.54 -18.00
CA ASN A 11 9.69 -8.75 -17.28
C ASN A 11 8.28 -8.65 -16.68
N GLN A 12 7.43 -9.62 -17.01
CA GLN A 12 6.21 -9.85 -16.25
C GLN A 12 6.64 -10.01 -14.79
N LEU A 13 6.34 -9.03 -13.94
CA LEU A 13 6.79 -9.05 -12.55
C LEU A 13 6.12 -10.26 -11.90
N ASP A 14 6.93 -11.24 -11.53
CA ASP A 14 6.44 -12.42 -10.86
C ASP A 14 5.85 -12.00 -9.50
N ILE A 15 4.57 -12.30 -9.28
CA ILE A 15 3.87 -11.96 -8.05
C ILE A 15 4.56 -12.61 -6.85
N GLU A 16 5.10 -13.82 -7.01
CA GLU A 16 5.83 -14.50 -5.95
C GLU A 16 7.10 -13.73 -5.57
N GLN A 17 7.84 -13.25 -6.57
CA GLN A 17 9.00 -12.39 -6.36
C GLN A 17 8.60 -11.07 -5.69
N ILE A 18 7.52 -10.41 -6.13
CA ILE A 18 7.03 -9.18 -5.50
C ILE A 18 6.76 -9.41 -4.00
N LEU A 19 6.07 -10.51 -3.66
CA LEU A 19 5.74 -10.84 -2.27
C LEU A 19 7.00 -11.16 -1.44
N LEU A 20 8.03 -11.74 -2.05
CA LEU A 20 9.33 -11.97 -1.40
C LEU A 20 10.05 -10.65 -1.13
N GLU A 21 10.12 -9.77 -2.12
CA GLU A 21 10.77 -8.45 -2.02
C GLU A 21 10.11 -7.56 -0.97
N ALA A 22 8.78 -7.64 -0.81
CA ALA A 22 8.01 -6.87 0.17
C ALA A 22 8.47 -7.10 1.63
N LYS A 23 9.10 -8.25 1.91
CA LYS A 23 9.65 -8.56 3.25
C LYS A 23 10.94 -7.80 3.55
N HIS A 24 11.65 -7.33 2.53
CA HIS A 24 13.00 -6.79 2.66
C HIS A 24 13.11 -5.32 2.26
N ARG A 25 12.19 -4.81 1.41
CA ARG A 25 12.17 -3.41 0.98
C ARG A 25 10.76 -2.93 0.65
N TRP A 26 10.63 -1.62 0.53
CA TRP A 26 9.44 -1.02 -0.06
C TRP A 26 9.30 -1.42 -1.53
N LEU A 27 8.06 -1.75 -1.92
CA LEU A 27 7.69 -2.00 -3.29
C LEU A 27 7.67 -0.71 -4.11
N ARG A 28 8.09 -0.81 -5.37
CA ARG A 28 8.06 0.25 -6.37
C ARG A 28 6.62 0.45 -6.87
N PRO A 29 6.27 1.63 -7.40
CA PRO A 29 4.91 1.89 -7.89
C PRO A 29 4.40 0.85 -8.89
N ALA A 30 5.24 0.39 -9.82
CA ALA A 30 4.87 -0.64 -10.79
C ALA A 30 4.52 -2.00 -10.13
N GLU A 31 5.24 -2.40 -9.08
CA GLU A 31 4.97 -3.64 -8.33
C GLU A 31 3.65 -3.54 -7.55
N ILE A 32 3.36 -2.37 -6.97
CA ILE A 32 2.08 -2.10 -6.31
C ILE A 32 0.93 -2.13 -7.33
N CYS A 33 1.11 -1.54 -8.51
CA CYS A 33 0.12 -1.60 -9.59
C CYS A 33 -0.16 -3.04 -10.01
N GLU A 34 0.87 -3.89 -10.14
CA GLU A 34 0.69 -5.30 -10.47
C GLU A 34 -0.19 -6.01 -9.44
N ILE A 35 0.05 -5.80 -8.13
CA ILE A 35 -0.80 -6.35 -7.06
C ILE A 35 -2.24 -5.85 -7.19
N LEU A 36 -2.44 -4.53 -7.32
CA LEU A 36 -3.78 -3.92 -7.32
C LEU A 36 -4.59 -4.28 -8.57
N GLN A 37 -3.96 -4.40 -9.73
CA GLN A 37 -4.63 -4.81 -10.98
C GLN A 37 -4.97 -6.31 -10.98
N ASN A 38 -4.18 -7.12 -10.27
CA ASN A 38 -4.38 -8.56 -10.14
C ASN A 38 -5.02 -8.96 -8.81
N TYR A 39 -5.69 -8.05 -8.11
CA TYR A 39 -6.22 -8.23 -6.75
C TYR A 39 -7.02 -9.53 -6.54
N LYS A 40 -7.69 -10.04 -7.59
CA LYS A 40 -8.46 -11.30 -7.58
C LYS A 40 -7.60 -12.55 -7.33
N ARG A 41 -6.28 -12.46 -7.55
CA ARG A 41 -5.31 -13.54 -7.29
C ARG A 41 -4.82 -13.55 -5.84
N PHE A 42 -5.22 -12.58 -5.03
CA PHE A 42 -4.78 -12.41 -3.66
C PHE A 42 -5.92 -12.64 -2.69
N HIS A 43 -5.57 -13.03 -1.47
CA HIS A 43 -6.49 -13.03 -0.35
C HIS A 43 -6.83 -11.59 0.05
N ILE A 44 -8.11 -11.25 0.07
CA ILE A 44 -8.60 -9.96 0.58
C ILE A 44 -8.94 -10.13 2.05
N SER A 45 -8.23 -9.42 2.92
CA SER A 45 -8.45 -9.44 4.36
C SER A 45 -9.79 -8.79 4.72
N SER A 46 -10.59 -9.50 5.51
CA SER A 46 -11.91 -9.05 5.97
C SER A 46 -11.85 -8.19 7.24
N GLU A 47 -10.71 -8.15 7.92
CA GLU A 47 -10.49 -7.44 9.18
C GLU A 47 -9.14 -6.71 9.19
N PRO A 48 -8.97 -5.64 10.00
CA PRO A 48 -7.69 -4.97 10.13
C PRO A 48 -6.65 -5.89 10.78
N ALA A 49 -5.41 -5.82 10.32
CA ALA A 49 -4.31 -6.56 10.96
C ALA A 49 -4.09 -6.07 12.39
N THR A 50 -3.74 -6.95 13.33
CA THR A 50 -3.46 -6.56 14.72
C THR A 50 -1.96 -6.53 14.98
N THR A 51 -1.42 -5.34 15.17
CA THR A 51 0.00 -5.02 15.42
C THR A 51 0.95 -5.82 14.51
N PRO A 52 0.78 -5.75 13.17
CA PRO A 52 1.58 -6.57 12.26
C PRO A 52 3.08 -6.21 12.34
N PRO A 53 3.99 -7.20 12.23
CA PRO A 53 5.41 -6.93 12.16
C PRO A 53 5.82 -6.22 10.86
N GLY A 54 7.03 -5.69 10.82
CA GLY A 54 7.62 -5.11 9.60
C GLY A 54 7.68 -6.14 8.46
N GLY A 55 7.50 -5.66 7.22
CA GLY A 55 7.46 -6.53 6.03
C GLY A 55 6.11 -7.22 5.80
N SER A 56 5.11 -6.98 6.64
CA SER A 56 3.76 -7.48 6.42
C SER A 56 3.06 -6.73 5.27
N LEU A 57 2.31 -7.47 4.46
CA LEU A 57 1.53 -6.95 3.35
C LEU A 57 0.09 -7.47 3.45
N PHE A 58 -0.88 -6.56 3.28
CA PHE A 58 -2.30 -6.88 3.32
C PHE A 58 -3.03 -6.18 2.19
N LEU A 59 -4.10 -6.82 1.70
CA LEU A 59 -4.98 -6.29 0.69
C LEU A 59 -6.40 -6.19 1.25
N PHE A 60 -7.03 -5.03 1.08
CA PHE A 60 -8.35 -4.76 1.63
C PHE A 60 -9.27 -4.18 0.55
N ASP A 61 -10.56 -4.51 0.62
CA ASP A 61 -11.59 -3.69 -0.04
C ASP A 61 -11.92 -2.48 0.85
N ARG A 62 -11.49 -1.29 0.43
CA ARG A 62 -11.71 -0.03 1.17
C ARG A 62 -13.18 0.34 1.34
N LYS A 63 -14.08 -0.14 0.46
CA LYS A 63 -15.51 0.13 0.53
C LYS A 63 -16.18 -0.71 1.62
N VAL A 64 -15.68 -1.93 1.82
CA VAL A 64 -16.15 -2.88 2.83
C VAL A 64 -15.50 -2.60 4.18
N LEU A 65 -14.17 -2.53 4.25
CA LEU A 65 -13.42 -2.35 5.49
C LEU A 65 -12.86 -0.93 5.62
N ARG A 66 -13.72 0.03 6.00
CA ARG A 66 -13.35 1.47 6.09
C ARG A 66 -12.23 1.77 7.10
N TYR A 67 -12.10 0.94 8.13
CA TYR A 67 -11.14 1.12 9.23
C TYR A 67 -9.93 0.19 9.16
N PHE A 68 -9.55 -0.27 7.97
CA PHE A 68 -8.40 -1.18 7.75
C PHE A 68 -7.06 -0.68 8.34
N ARG A 69 -6.94 0.63 8.59
CA ARG A 69 -5.77 1.27 9.23
C ARG A 69 -5.77 1.22 10.76
N LYS A 70 -6.83 0.73 11.41
CA LYS A 70 -6.88 0.54 12.87
C LYS A 70 -6.13 -0.74 13.23
N ASP A 71 -4.82 -0.71 13.03
CA ASP A 71 -3.94 -1.87 13.13
C ASP A 71 -3.29 -2.05 14.51
N GLY A 72 -3.74 -1.32 15.53
CA GLY A 72 -3.24 -1.41 16.90
C GLY A 72 -1.87 -0.78 17.14
N HIS A 73 -1.17 -0.31 16.11
CA HIS A 73 0.09 0.42 16.27
C HIS A 73 -0.15 1.86 16.75
N ASN A 74 0.78 2.37 17.56
CA ASN A 74 0.83 3.77 17.91
C ASN A 74 1.51 4.55 16.78
N TRP A 75 0.69 5.22 15.97
CA TRP A 75 1.18 6.10 14.91
C TRP A 75 1.35 7.52 15.42
N ARG A 76 2.35 8.24 14.87
CA ARG A 76 2.56 9.65 15.16
C ARG A 76 1.31 10.46 14.96
N LYS A 77 0.98 11.29 15.94
CA LYS A 77 -0.20 12.15 15.88
C LYS A 77 0.16 13.59 15.55
N LYS A 78 -0.82 14.34 15.06
CA LYS A 78 -0.74 15.79 14.91
C LYS A 78 -0.65 16.44 16.30
N LYS A 79 -0.39 17.75 16.34
CA LYS A 79 -0.30 18.52 17.60
C LYS A 79 -1.55 18.40 18.48
N ASP A 80 -2.69 18.04 17.89
CA ASP A 80 -3.95 17.80 18.61
C ASP A 80 -3.96 16.51 19.45
N GLY A 81 -2.98 15.62 19.28
CA GLY A 81 -2.89 14.33 19.97
C GLY A 81 -3.98 13.32 19.58
N LYS A 82 -4.80 13.62 18.57
CA LYS A 82 -5.96 12.81 18.15
C LYS A 82 -5.78 12.22 16.76
N THR A 83 -5.33 13.05 15.82
CA THR A 83 -5.29 12.68 14.40
C THR A 83 -3.94 12.10 14.05
N VAL A 84 -3.88 10.95 13.38
CA VAL A 84 -2.60 10.44 12.85
C VAL A 84 -2.01 11.42 11.84
N LYS A 85 -0.71 11.68 11.94
CA LYS A 85 0.05 12.49 11.01
C LYS A 85 0.42 11.64 9.80
N GLU A 86 -0.53 11.53 8.86
CA GLU A 86 -0.30 10.88 7.56
C GLU A 86 0.09 11.92 6.49
N ALA A 87 1.14 11.64 5.73
CA ALA A 87 1.47 12.38 4.51
C ALA A 87 0.78 11.72 3.32
N HIS A 88 0.26 12.52 2.39
CA HIS A 88 -0.48 12.05 1.22
C HIS A 88 0.29 12.41 -0.05
N GLU A 89 0.71 11.40 -0.80
CA GLU A 89 1.48 11.54 -2.03
C GLU A 89 0.77 10.89 -3.22
N ARG A 90 1.16 11.30 -4.44
CA ARG A 90 0.85 10.59 -5.67
C ARG A 90 2.14 9.99 -6.23
N LEU A 91 2.10 8.72 -6.60
CA LEU A 91 3.26 8.00 -7.13
C LEU A 91 3.09 7.71 -8.61
N LYS A 92 4.20 7.77 -9.33
CA LYS A 92 4.27 7.52 -10.78
C LYS A 92 4.76 6.12 -11.10
N ALA A 93 4.17 5.52 -12.12
CA ALA A 93 4.74 4.37 -12.83
C ALA A 93 5.18 4.87 -14.21
N GLY A 94 6.50 4.88 -14.45
CA GLY A 94 7.08 5.63 -15.55
C GLY A 94 6.85 7.14 -15.37
N SER A 95 6.17 7.77 -16.33
CA SER A 95 5.91 9.22 -16.35
C SER A 95 4.50 9.61 -15.86
N VAL A 96 3.65 8.64 -15.55
CA VAL A 96 2.22 8.85 -15.28
C VAL A 96 1.93 8.63 -13.79
N ASP A 97 1.20 9.56 -13.17
CA ASP A 97 0.68 9.37 -11.82
C ASP A 97 -0.37 8.25 -11.83
N VAL A 98 -0.21 7.24 -10.96
CA VAL A 98 -1.05 6.02 -10.98
C VAL A 98 -1.57 5.61 -9.61
N LEU A 99 -0.93 6.05 -8.52
CA LEU A 99 -1.29 5.65 -7.16
C LEU A 99 -1.44 6.86 -6.25
N HIS A 100 -2.43 6.82 -5.36
CA HIS A 100 -2.35 7.51 -4.08
C HIS A 100 -1.50 6.69 -3.11
N CYS A 101 -0.70 7.36 -2.29
CA CYS A 101 0.11 6.76 -1.23
C CYS A 101 -0.04 7.56 0.06
N TYR A 102 -0.53 6.93 1.12
CA TYR A 102 -0.54 7.51 2.47
C TYR A 102 0.62 6.94 3.28
N TYR A 103 1.36 7.81 3.96
CA TYR A 103 2.56 7.47 4.70
C TYR A 103 2.44 7.86 6.17
N ALA A 104 2.62 6.88 7.06
CA ALA A 104 2.59 7.07 8.50
C ALA A 104 3.90 6.58 9.14
N HIS A 105 4.29 7.23 10.24
CA HIS A 105 5.45 6.87 11.06
C HIS A 105 5.00 6.43 12.44
N GLY A 106 5.65 5.40 13.00
CA GLY A 106 5.45 4.97 14.39
C GLY A 106 5.81 6.08 15.37
N GLU A 107 5.08 6.15 16.47
CA GLU A 107 5.34 7.11 17.56
C GLU A 107 6.70 6.83 18.20
N GLU A 108 6.94 5.57 18.59
CA GLU A 108 8.11 5.16 19.34
C GLU A 108 9.35 4.92 18.46
N ASN A 109 9.16 4.46 17.22
CA ASN A 109 10.24 4.14 16.29
C ASN A 109 10.01 4.79 14.93
N GLU A 110 10.88 5.75 14.57
CA GLU A 110 10.80 6.49 13.30
C GLU A 110 11.03 5.62 12.06
N ASN A 111 11.76 4.52 12.23
CA ASN A 111 12.03 3.54 11.18
C ASN A 111 10.86 2.57 11.00
N PHE A 112 9.91 2.53 11.94
CA PHE A 112 8.68 1.78 11.79
C PHE A 112 7.65 2.63 11.06
N GLN A 113 7.22 2.19 9.88
CA GLN A 113 6.46 2.99 8.95
C GLN A 113 5.41 2.15 8.25
N ARG A 114 4.34 2.80 7.80
CA ARG A 114 3.28 2.17 7.00
C ARG A 114 3.01 2.99 5.75
N ARG A 115 2.88 2.29 4.63
CA ARG A 115 2.33 2.85 3.37
C ARG A 115 1.00 2.20 3.05
N SER A 116 0.02 2.99 2.65
CA SER A 116 -1.26 2.52 2.12
C SER A 116 -1.46 3.07 0.71
N TYR A 117 -1.83 2.20 -0.22
CA TYR A 117 -1.91 2.53 -1.64
C TYR A 117 -3.30 2.25 -2.21
N TRP A 118 -3.72 3.04 -3.20
CA TRP A 118 -4.80 2.68 -4.12
C TRP A 118 -4.59 3.36 -5.46
N MET A 119 -5.10 2.75 -6.53
CA MET A 119 -5.06 3.32 -7.88
C MET A 119 -5.80 4.66 -7.93
N LEU A 120 -5.29 5.60 -8.71
CA LEU A 120 -6.07 6.77 -9.11
C LEU A 120 -7.26 6.26 -9.94
N GLU A 121 -8.47 6.73 -9.62
CA GLU A 121 -9.62 6.53 -10.49
C GLU A 121 -9.41 7.42 -11.74
N GLU A 122 -9.64 6.88 -12.93
CA GLU A 122 -9.70 7.67 -14.18
C GLU A 122 -10.97 8.53 -14.23
#